data_AF-A0A422M291-F1
#
_entry.id   AF-A0A422M291-F1
#
_cell.length_a   1.000
_cell.length_b   1.000
_cell.length_c   1.000
_cell.angle_alpha   90.00
_cell.angle_beta   90.00
_cell.angle_gamma   90.00
#
_symmetry.space_group_name_H-M   'P 1'
#
loop_
_entity.id
_entity.type
_entity.pdbx_description
1 polymer ?
#
loop_
_entity_poly.entity_id
_entity_poly.type
_entity_poly.pdbx_seq_one_letter_code
_entity_poly.pdbx_strand_id
1 'polypeptide(L)'
;MSKTIKELAEELSLSKSGIRKYLTASFRVRYTHESAHRILIDDAGIKVIKEMIAYKGVHSERTQKAHGVHTEQASAQSNSVLVEQLRAKDKQIEHLQKLLDQSQQLQLMAENKLKRLEMPQNGPERSSEPGDDQIHDRAPEAPQATKNSPEQPVPFWQRLFSPRK
;
A
#
# COMPACT_ATOMS: atom_id res chain seq x y z
N MET A 1 44.34 -23.47 -38.39
CA MET A 1 45.24 -22.61 -37.60
C MET A 1 44.69 -22.50 -36.18
N SER A 2 45.49 -22.79 -35.16
CA SER A 2 45.09 -22.62 -33.76
C SER A 2 45.17 -21.16 -33.34
N LYS A 3 44.21 -20.67 -32.55
CA LYS A 3 44.17 -19.27 -32.09
C LYS A 3 44.19 -19.18 -30.58
N THR A 4 44.78 -18.11 -30.07
CA THR A 4 44.71 -17.79 -28.63
C THR A 4 43.34 -17.24 -28.26
N ILE A 5 43.00 -17.30 -26.97
CA ILE A 5 41.77 -16.67 -26.43
C ILE A 5 41.71 -15.17 -26.76
N LYS A 6 42.86 -14.49 -26.86
CA LYS A 6 42.93 -13.06 -27.18
C LYS A 6 42.58 -12.80 -28.66
N GLU A 7 43.19 -13.53 -29.58
CA GLU A 7 42.90 -13.38 -31.02
C GLU A 7 41.46 -13.76 -31.35
N LEU A 8 40.95 -14.82 -30.72
CA LEU A 8 39.55 -15.22 -30.88
C LEU A 8 38.59 -14.16 -30.31
N ALA A 9 38.98 -13.44 -29.25
CA ALA A 9 38.20 -12.35 -28.66
C ALA A 9 38.06 -11.18 -29.64
N GLU A 10 39.17 -10.81 -30.26
CA GLU A 10 39.23 -9.72 -31.24
C GLU A 10 38.45 -10.08 -32.52
N GLU A 11 38.51 -11.32 -33.00
CA GLU A 11 37.76 -11.77 -34.19
C GLU A 11 36.24 -11.81 -33.95
N LEU A 12 35.81 -12.27 -32.77
CA LEU A 12 34.39 -12.43 -32.43
C LEU A 12 33.76 -11.20 -31.78
N SER A 13 34.52 -10.11 -31.60
CA SER A 13 34.09 -8.90 -30.86
C SER A 13 33.56 -9.24 -29.45
N LEU A 14 34.13 -10.25 -28.80
CA LEU A 14 33.76 -10.70 -27.47
C LEU A 14 34.87 -10.37 -26.46
N SER A 15 34.51 -10.18 -25.19
CA SER A 15 35.54 -10.05 -24.16
C SER A 15 36.27 -11.38 -23.93
N LYS A 16 37.54 -11.32 -23.48
CA LYS A 16 38.31 -12.52 -23.07
C LYS A 16 37.54 -13.37 -22.05
N SER A 17 36.80 -12.72 -21.16
CA SER A 17 35.92 -13.38 -20.18
C SER A 17 34.72 -14.05 -20.87
N GLY A 18 34.13 -13.40 -21.86
CA GLY A 18 33.04 -13.94 -22.68
C GLY A 18 33.44 -15.25 -23.37
N ILE A 19 34.63 -15.32 -23.94
CA ILE A 19 35.14 -16.57 -24.54
C ILE A 19 35.38 -17.64 -23.48
N ARG A 20 35.97 -17.28 -22.33
CA ARG A 20 36.21 -18.24 -21.23
C ARG A 20 34.94 -18.93 -20.73
N LYS A 21 33.75 -18.28 -20.85
CA LYS A 21 32.46 -18.90 -20.51
C LYS A 21 32.12 -20.09 -21.42
N TYR A 22 32.61 -20.11 -22.66
CA TYR A 22 32.41 -21.23 -23.59
C TYR A 22 33.45 -22.35 -23.40
N LEU A 23 34.61 -22.04 -22.80
CA LEU A 23 35.66 -23.01 -22.48
C LEU A 23 35.34 -23.82 -21.21
N THR A 24 34.31 -24.66 -21.28
CA THR A 24 33.95 -25.63 -20.24
C THR A 24 35.04 -26.70 -20.08
N ALA A 25 35.12 -27.38 -18.93
CA ALA A 25 36.09 -28.46 -18.69
C ALA A 25 36.10 -29.50 -19.82
N SER A 26 34.92 -29.96 -20.26
CA SER A 26 34.77 -30.92 -21.36
C SER A 26 35.16 -30.36 -22.74
N PHE A 27 35.14 -29.04 -22.92
CA PHE A 27 35.57 -28.37 -24.15
C PHE A 27 37.10 -28.26 -24.19
N ARG A 28 37.70 -27.91 -23.04
CA ARG A 28 39.17 -27.77 -22.91
C ARG A 28 39.89 -29.09 -23.20
N VAL A 29 39.35 -30.20 -22.72
CA VAL A 29 39.93 -31.54 -22.97
C VAL A 29 39.93 -31.90 -24.47
N ARG A 30 38.98 -31.38 -25.25
CA ARG A 30 38.77 -31.81 -26.65
C ARG A 30 39.36 -30.87 -27.70
N TYR A 31 39.45 -29.58 -27.40
CA TYR A 31 39.73 -28.55 -28.39
C TYR A 31 40.76 -27.52 -27.96
N THR A 32 41.44 -27.75 -26.83
CA THR A 32 42.50 -26.86 -26.37
C THR A 32 43.77 -27.62 -26.06
N HIS A 33 44.89 -27.01 -26.41
CA HIS A 33 46.22 -27.50 -26.05
C HIS A 33 47.01 -26.35 -25.42
N GLU A 34 47.88 -26.70 -24.47
CA GLU A 34 48.77 -25.75 -23.83
C GLU A 34 50.08 -25.67 -24.62
N SER A 35 50.46 -24.47 -25.01
CA SER A 35 51.74 -24.20 -25.67
C SER A 35 52.35 -22.96 -25.05
N ALA A 36 53.57 -23.09 -24.53
CA ALA A 36 54.35 -22.00 -23.96
C ALA A 36 53.54 -21.06 -23.03
N HIS A 37 52.90 -21.65 -22.01
CA HIS A 37 52.07 -20.95 -21.00
C HIS A 37 50.82 -20.25 -21.55
N ARG A 38 50.37 -20.62 -22.75
CA ARG A 38 49.15 -20.09 -23.36
C ARG A 38 48.22 -21.23 -23.78
N ILE A 39 46.93 -21.00 -23.60
CA ILE A 39 45.88 -21.89 -24.09
C ILE A 39 45.60 -21.53 -25.54
N LEU A 40 45.87 -22.48 -26.44
CA LEU A 40 45.53 -22.41 -27.85
C LEU A 40 44.26 -23.23 -28.08
N ILE A 41 43.38 -22.71 -28.93
CA ILE A 41 42.12 -23.35 -29.32
C ILE A 41 42.26 -23.84 -30.75
N ASP A 42 41.91 -25.10 -30.98
CA ASP A 42 41.93 -25.72 -32.30
C ASP A 42 40.82 -25.15 -33.21
N ASP A 43 40.99 -25.29 -34.52
CA ASP A 43 40.01 -24.79 -35.50
C ASP A 43 38.62 -25.41 -35.31
N ALA A 44 38.57 -26.70 -34.92
CA ALA A 44 37.31 -27.37 -34.55
C ALA A 44 36.63 -26.71 -33.34
N GLY A 45 37.41 -26.33 -32.32
CA GLY A 45 36.91 -25.61 -31.15
C GLY A 45 36.36 -24.23 -31.50
N ILE A 46 37.02 -23.53 -32.42
CA ILE A 46 36.58 -22.21 -32.90
C ILE A 46 35.22 -22.32 -33.59
N LYS A 47 35.00 -23.35 -34.43
CA LYS A 47 33.70 -23.59 -35.09
C LYS A 47 32.59 -23.87 -34.08
N VAL A 48 32.85 -24.72 -33.09
CA VAL A 48 31.89 -25.02 -32.02
C VAL A 48 31.52 -23.76 -31.23
N ILE A 49 32.50 -22.90 -30.91
CA ILE A 49 32.23 -21.62 -30.24
C ILE A 49 31.36 -20.71 -31.11
N LYS A 50 31.65 -20.60 -32.42
CA LYS A 50 30.86 -19.81 -33.37
C LYS A 50 29.41 -20.30 -33.47
N GLU A 51 29.21 -21.61 -33.56
CA GLU A 51 27.88 -22.23 -33.55
C GLU A 51 27.15 -21.94 -32.24
N MET A 52 27.81 -22.12 -31.09
CA MET A 52 27.19 -21.90 -29.78
C MET A 52 26.79 -20.43 -29.56
N ILE A 53 27.55 -19.48 -30.11
CA ILE A 53 27.20 -18.05 -30.13
C ILE A 53 25.96 -17.82 -31.03
N ALA A 54 25.94 -18.40 -32.23
CA ALA A 54 24.80 -18.29 -33.14
C ALA A 54 23.51 -18.86 -32.52
N TYR A 55 23.57 -20.05 -31.91
CA TYR A 55 22.43 -20.64 -31.21
C TYR A 55 21.98 -19.80 -30.00
N LYS A 56 22.91 -19.20 -29.25
CA LYS A 56 22.54 -18.30 -28.15
C LYS A 56 21.85 -17.02 -28.62
N GLY A 57 22.23 -16.45 -29.77
CA GLY A 57 21.52 -15.33 -30.38
C GLY A 57 20.07 -15.69 -30.70
N VAL A 58 19.86 -16.82 -31.38
CA VAL A 58 18.53 -17.30 -31.79
C VAL A 58 17.65 -17.71 -30.60
N HIS A 59 18.23 -18.33 -29.56
CA HIS A 59 17.50 -18.62 -28.33
C HIS A 59 17.26 -17.38 -27.48
N SER A 60 18.12 -16.36 -27.49
CA SER A 60 17.84 -15.12 -26.78
C SER A 60 16.58 -14.44 -27.32
N GLU A 61 16.39 -14.40 -28.64
CA GLU A 61 15.16 -13.84 -29.25
C GLU A 61 13.92 -14.70 -28.98
N ARG A 62 14.06 -16.04 -29.04
CA ARG A 62 12.95 -16.96 -28.76
C ARG A 62 12.54 -16.99 -27.27
N THR A 63 13.50 -16.84 -26.37
CA THR A 63 13.25 -16.83 -24.92
C THR A 63 12.71 -15.46 -24.48
N GLN A 64 13.11 -14.35 -25.11
CA GLN A 64 12.48 -13.04 -24.86
C GLN A 64 10.99 -13.03 -25.25
N LYS A 65 10.62 -13.65 -26.37
CA LYS A 65 9.22 -13.78 -26.80
C LYS A 65 8.39 -14.70 -25.91
N ALA A 66 8.96 -15.79 -25.39
CA ALA A 66 8.25 -16.73 -24.51
C ALA A 66 8.17 -16.24 -23.05
N HIS A 67 9.18 -15.52 -22.55
CA HIS A 67 9.19 -14.98 -21.19
C HIS A 67 8.40 -13.67 -21.08
N GLY A 68 8.31 -12.88 -22.16
CA GLY A 68 7.45 -11.68 -22.21
C GLY A 68 5.98 -12.00 -21.94
N VAL A 69 5.42 -13.03 -22.58
CA VAL A 69 3.99 -13.39 -22.45
C VAL A 69 3.64 -13.88 -21.04
N HIS A 70 4.48 -14.69 -20.42
CA HIS A 70 4.23 -15.19 -19.06
C HIS A 70 4.47 -14.12 -17.97
N THR A 71 5.40 -13.19 -18.20
CA THR A 71 5.71 -12.10 -17.26
C THR A 71 4.67 -10.98 -17.34
N GLU A 72 4.13 -10.69 -18.54
CA GLU A 72 3.06 -9.71 -18.72
C GLU A 72 1.74 -10.13 -18.07
N GLN A 73 1.38 -11.41 -18.13
CA GLN A 73 0.16 -11.92 -17.47
C GLN A 73 0.27 -11.89 -15.93
N ALA A 74 1.42 -12.30 -15.36
CA ALA A 74 1.65 -12.22 -13.92
C ALA A 74 1.75 -10.76 -13.42
N SER A 75 2.34 -9.88 -14.23
CA SER A 75 2.41 -8.44 -13.96
C SER A 75 1.03 -7.77 -14.03
N ALA A 76 0.20 -8.12 -15.01
CA ALA A 76 -1.17 -7.60 -15.13
C ALA A 76 -2.06 -8.01 -13.95
N GLN A 77 -1.97 -9.26 -13.49
CA GLN A 77 -2.67 -9.73 -12.29
C GLN A 77 -2.19 -9.02 -11.01
N SER A 78 -0.89 -8.79 -10.90
CA SER A 78 -0.31 -8.05 -9.76
C SER A 78 -0.77 -6.59 -9.76
N ASN A 79 -0.82 -5.94 -10.92
CA ASN A 79 -1.31 -4.58 -11.06
C ASN A 79 -2.80 -4.46 -10.72
N SER A 80 -3.64 -5.43 -11.10
CA SER A 80 -5.07 -5.39 -10.73
C SER A 80 -5.28 -5.48 -9.22
N VAL A 81 -4.52 -6.33 -8.52
CA VAL A 81 -4.59 -6.44 -7.05
C VAL A 81 -4.13 -5.16 -6.38
N LEU A 82 -3.06 -4.53 -6.88
CA LEU A 82 -2.57 -3.24 -6.37
C LEU A 82 -3.60 -2.12 -6.55
N VAL A 83 -4.27 -2.05 -7.71
CA VAL A 83 -5.32 -1.05 -7.96
C VAL A 83 -6.52 -1.25 -7.04
N GLU A 84 -6.92 -2.49 -6.78
CA GLU A 84 -8.01 -2.79 -5.85
C GLU A 84 -7.66 -2.38 -4.41
N GLN A 85 -6.43 -2.66 -3.97
CA GLN A 85 -5.93 -2.22 -2.67
C GLN A 85 -5.89 -0.70 -2.54
N LEU A 86 -5.49 0.02 -3.59
CA LEU A 86 -5.51 1.48 -3.62
C LEU A 86 -6.93 2.01 -3.45
N ARG A 87 -7.90 1.48 -4.21
CA ARG A 87 -9.31 1.87 -4.07
C ARG A 87 -9.88 1.60 -2.68
N ALA A 88 -9.49 0.49 -2.06
CA ALA A 88 -9.90 0.18 -0.69
C ALA A 88 -9.32 1.20 0.31
N LYS A 89 -8.05 1.59 0.15
CA LYS A 89 -7.42 2.62 0.98
C LYS A 89 -8.04 3.99 0.77
N ASP A 90 -8.36 4.37 -0.47
CA ASP A 90 -9.01 5.66 -0.75
C ASP A 90 -10.37 5.77 -0.04
N LYS A 91 -11.18 4.70 -0.07
CA LYS A 91 -12.45 4.64 0.69
C LYS A 91 -12.23 4.77 2.20
N GLN A 92 -11.17 4.17 2.74
CA GLN A 92 -10.85 4.29 4.16
C GLN A 92 -10.46 5.73 4.52
N ILE A 93 -9.68 6.39 3.65
CA ILE A 93 -9.29 7.80 3.83
C ILE A 93 -10.54 8.69 3.80
N GLU A 94 -11.45 8.48 2.86
CA GLU A 94 -12.72 9.23 2.79
C GLU A 94 -13.54 9.06 4.07
N HIS A 95 -13.63 7.84 4.59
CA HIS A 95 -14.34 7.59 5.86
C HIS A 95 -13.68 8.33 7.03
N LEU A 96 -12.35 8.28 7.14
CA LEU A 96 -11.60 8.95 8.19
C LEU A 96 -11.75 10.47 8.11
N GLN A 97 -11.69 11.05 6.91
CA GLN A 97 -11.94 12.48 6.69
C GLN A 97 -13.34 12.89 7.16
N LYS A 98 -14.36 12.13 6.76
CA LYS A 98 -15.74 12.40 7.19
C LYS A 98 -15.92 12.31 8.71
N LEU A 99 -15.24 11.37 9.37
CA LEU A 99 -15.28 11.25 10.82
C LEU A 99 -14.57 12.42 11.52
N LEU A 100 -13.42 12.83 10.98
CA LEU A 100 -12.69 13.99 11.46
C LEU A 100 -13.54 15.27 11.33
N ASP A 101 -14.18 15.48 10.18
CA ASP A 101 -15.06 16.64 9.95
C ASP A 101 -16.22 16.68 10.96
N GLN A 102 -16.85 15.52 11.22
CA GLN A 102 -17.90 15.43 12.24
C GLN A 102 -17.38 15.76 13.64
N SER A 103 -16.18 15.29 13.98
CA SER A 103 -15.58 15.59 15.29
C SER A 103 -15.26 17.08 15.45
N GLN A 104 -14.75 17.74 14.39
CA GLN A 104 -14.48 19.17 14.38
C GLN A 104 -15.77 19.98 14.51
N GLN A 105 -16.82 19.60 13.78
CA GLN A 105 -18.13 20.24 13.89
C GLN A 105 -18.69 20.13 15.31
N LEU A 106 -18.64 18.94 15.91
CA LEU A 106 -19.10 18.72 17.29
C LEU A 106 -18.30 19.53 18.30
N GLN A 107 -16.97 19.62 18.12
CA GLN A 107 -16.11 20.43 18.97
C GLN A 107 -16.47 21.92 18.88
N LEU A 108 -16.63 22.45 17.66
CA LEU A 108 -17.06 23.84 17.47
C LEU A 108 -18.44 24.11 18.10
N MET A 109 -19.39 23.18 17.97
CA MET A 109 -20.69 23.29 18.63
C MET A 109 -20.57 23.28 20.15
N ALA A 110 -19.69 22.45 20.71
CA ALA A 110 -19.43 22.39 22.15
C ALA A 110 -18.79 23.69 22.65
N GLU A 111 -17.75 24.19 21.98
CA GLU A 111 -17.08 25.45 22.31
C GLU A 111 -18.04 26.64 22.23
N ASN A 112 -18.89 26.70 21.21
CA ASN A 112 -19.90 27.76 21.08
C ASN A 112 -20.94 27.70 22.21
N LYS A 113 -21.35 26.49 22.62
CA LYS A 113 -22.24 26.32 23.77
C LYS A 113 -21.58 26.76 25.07
N LEU A 114 -20.31 26.40 25.28
CA LEU A 114 -19.54 26.83 26.46
C LEU A 114 -19.42 28.35 26.52
N LYS A 115 -19.01 29.02 25.42
CA LYS A 115 -18.94 30.48 25.36
C LYS A 115 -20.27 31.16 25.69
N ARG A 116 -21.39 30.61 25.21
CA ARG A 116 -22.74 31.11 25.51
C ARG A 116 -23.15 30.90 26.97
N LEU A 117 -22.61 29.89 27.64
CA LEU A 117 -22.83 29.66 29.07
C LEU A 117 -21.89 30.52 29.93
N GLU A 118 -20.67 30.79 29.46
CA GLU A 118 -19.71 31.70 30.09
C GLU A 118 -20.16 33.17 30.00
N MET A 119 -20.88 33.54 28.94
CA MET A 119 -21.58 34.82 28.80
C MET A 119 -23.06 34.66 29.19
N PRO A 120 -23.48 34.61 30.48
CA PRO A 120 -23.25 35.67 31.47
C PRO A 120 -23.16 35.19 32.95
N GLN A 121 -22.00 35.33 33.60
CA GLN A 121 -21.91 35.28 35.07
C GLN A 121 -20.98 36.36 35.67
N ASN A 122 -20.72 37.43 34.92
CA ASN A 122 -20.00 38.61 35.39
C ASN A 122 -20.67 39.87 34.82
N GLY A 123 -21.76 40.30 35.46
CA GLY A 123 -22.33 41.63 35.28
C GLY A 123 -22.70 42.17 36.66
N PRO A 124 -22.18 43.34 37.09
CA PRO A 124 -22.49 43.88 38.39
C PRO A 124 -23.96 44.28 38.43
N GLU A 125 -24.60 43.97 39.55
CA GLU A 125 -25.94 44.42 39.88
C GLU A 125 -26.07 45.93 39.65
N ARG A 126 -27.00 46.32 38.76
CA ARG A 126 -27.54 47.67 38.72
C ARG A 126 -29.05 47.57 38.48
N SER A 127 -29.75 47.45 39.61
CA SER A 127 -31.07 47.98 39.91
C SER A 127 -31.77 48.74 38.76
N SER A 128 -32.92 48.24 38.31
CA SER A 128 -34.25 48.73 38.74
C SER A 128 -35.36 48.22 37.81
N GLU A 129 -36.48 47.84 38.42
CA GLU A 129 -37.80 47.43 37.89
C GLU A 129 -38.03 45.93 37.56
N PRO A 130 -38.64 45.17 38.51
CA PRO A 130 -39.36 43.95 38.20
C PRO A 130 -40.84 44.27 37.96
N GLY A 131 -41.28 44.20 36.70
CA GLY A 131 -42.67 44.04 36.35
C GLY A 131 -43.03 42.55 36.33
N ASP A 132 -43.65 42.11 37.43
CA ASP A 132 -44.52 40.93 37.54
C ASP A 132 -43.86 39.54 37.46
N ASP A 133 -43.11 39.19 38.51
CA ASP A 133 -42.87 37.80 38.89
C ASP A 133 -44.02 37.32 39.78
N GLN A 134 -44.87 36.45 39.24
CA GLN A 134 -45.62 35.47 40.04
C GLN A 134 -45.03 34.08 39.79
N ILE A 135 -43.94 33.79 40.50
CA ILE A 135 -43.43 32.43 40.69
C ILE A 135 -44.35 31.76 41.72
N HIS A 136 -45.21 30.84 41.27
CA HIS A 136 -45.78 29.87 42.19
C HIS A 136 -44.71 28.82 42.53
N ASP A 137 -44.01 29.04 43.63
CA ASP A 137 -43.45 27.96 44.44
C ASP A 137 -44.62 27.12 44.98
N ARG A 138 -44.86 25.97 44.35
CA ARG A 138 -45.67 24.91 44.94
C ARG A 138 -44.95 23.59 44.71
N ALA A 139 -44.25 23.13 45.75
CA ALA A 139 -43.95 21.71 45.89
C ALA A 139 -45.29 20.94 45.76
N PRO A 140 -45.40 19.94 44.87
CA PRO A 140 -46.44 18.95 45.02
C PRO A 140 -45.85 17.84 45.88
N GLU A 141 -46.39 17.74 47.10
CA GLU A 141 -46.53 16.48 47.81
C GLU A 141 -46.85 15.34 46.84
N ALA A 142 -46.42 14.12 47.19
CA ALA A 142 -46.91 12.91 46.57
C ALA A 142 -48.45 12.87 46.61
N PRO A 143 -49.12 12.44 45.53
CA PRO A 143 -50.17 11.47 45.73
C PRO A 143 -50.25 10.41 44.61
N GLN A 144 -50.25 9.17 45.07
CA GLN A 144 -51.26 8.15 44.77
C GLN A 144 -51.64 7.89 43.30
N ALA A 145 -51.24 6.70 42.86
CA ALA A 145 -52.00 5.75 42.05
C ALA A 145 -53.20 6.32 41.28
N THR A 146 -53.01 6.60 40.00
CA THR A 146 -54.07 6.40 39.00
C THR A 146 -53.47 5.78 37.75
N LYS A 147 -54.16 4.75 37.29
CA LYS A 147 -53.85 3.93 36.12
C LYS A 147 -54.08 4.76 34.86
N ASN A 148 -53.20 4.63 33.86
CA ASN A 148 -53.48 4.44 32.42
C ASN A 148 -52.34 4.99 31.52
N SER A 149 -51.82 4.10 30.66
CA SER A 149 -50.87 4.28 29.54
C SER A 149 -51.19 5.47 28.60
N PRO A 150 -50.24 5.98 27.76
CA PRO A 150 -49.16 5.24 27.10
C PRO A 150 -47.74 5.83 27.26
N GLU A 151 -46.80 4.97 26.90
CA GLU A 151 -45.35 5.05 27.07
C GLU A 151 -44.71 6.35 26.57
N GLN A 152 -44.00 7.04 27.46
CA GLN A 152 -42.95 7.96 27.01
C GLN A 152 -41.74 7.13 26.53
N PRO A 153 -41.18 7.41 25.33
CA PRO A 153 -40.02 6.69 24.85
C PRO A 153 -38.85 6.95 25.79
N VAL A 154 -38.28 5.88 26.32
CA VAL A 154 -37.11 5.96 27.21
C VAL A 154 -35.98 6.74 26.52
N PRO A 155 -35.34 7.69 27.22
CA PRO A 155 -34.28 8.50 26.65
C PRO A 155 -33.13 7.61 26.19
N PHE A 156 -32.58 7.92 25.02
CA PHE A 156 -31.54 7.17 24.31
C PHE A 156 -30.39 6.69 25.21
N TRP A 157 -29.94 7.54 26.14
CA TRP A 157 -28.86 7.22 27.08
C TRP A 157 -29.21 6.10 28.06
N GLN A 158 -30.47 6.02 28.52
CA GLN A 158 -30.91 4.91 29.35
C GLN A 158 -30.91 3.60 28.55
N ARG A 159 -31.18 3.63 27.25
CA ARG A 159 -31.13 2.43 26.39
C ARG A 159 -29.71 1.93 26.13
N LEU A 160 -28.72 2.81 26.13
CA LEU A 160 -27.30 2.47 25.91
C LEU A 160 -26.58 1.97 27.16
N PHE A 161 -26.92 2.52 28.33
CA PHE A 161 -26.18 2.28 29.57
C PHE A 161 -26.96 1.49 30.62
N SER A 162 -28.16 1.01 30.30
CA SER A 162 -28.88 0.12 31.22
C SER A 162 -28.19 -1.24 31.29
N PRO A 163 -27.91 -1.76 32.50
CA PRO A 163 -27.39 -3.11 32.66
C PRO A 163 -28.49 -4.10 32.24
N ARG A 164 -28.18 -4.97 31.26
CA ARG A 164 -29.04 -6.12 30.96
C ARG A 164 -28.91 -7.10 32.13
N LYS A 165 -30.00 -7.33 32.85
CA LYS A 165 -30.13 -8.47 33.77
C LYS A 165 -30.33 -9.75 32.99
#